data_AF-X1MU20-F1
#
_entry.id   AF-X1MU20-F1
#
_cell.length_a   1.000
_cell.length_b   1.000
_cell.length_c   1.000
_cell.angle_alpha   90.00
_cell.angle_beta   90.00
_cell.angle_gamma   90.00
#
_symmetry.space_group_name_H-M   'P 1'
#
loop_
_entity.id
_entity.type
_entity.pdbx_description
1 polymer ?
#
loop_
_entity_poly.entity_id
_entity_poly.type
_entity_poly.pdbx_seq_one_letter_code
_entity_poly.pdbx_strand_id
1 'polypeptide(L)'
;MKTKFLLIFSFIFVFIGGLPSAVEGAGASLFLSPGSGSFTVEDTFSVEVKVDAAGIPINAAQTIIYFPSDNLEVLNISIVSD
;
A
#
# COMPACT_ATOMS: atom_id res chain seq x y z
N MET A 1 17.25 -26.43 44.08
CA MET A 1 16.39 -25.25 43.80
C MET A 1 16.92 -24.40 42.63
N LYS A 2 18.20 -24.03 42.60
CA LYS A 2 18.80 -23.14 41.58
C LYS A 2 18.69 -23.65 40.13
N THR A 3 18.92 -24.95 39.88
CA THR A 3 18.86 -25.54 38.52
C THR A 3 17.44 -25.60 37.94
N LYS A 4 16.44 -25.88 38.78
CA LYS A 4 15.02 -25.86 38.36
C LYS A 4 14.57 -24.44 37.99
N PHE A 5 15.05 -23.45 38.75
CA PHE A 5 14.80 -22.03 38.48
C PHE A 5 15.46 -21.59 37.16
N LEU A 6 16.69 -22.03 36.88
CA LEU A 6 17.39 -21.76 35.63
C LEU A 6 16.66 -22.35 34.41
N LEU A 7 16.14 -23.57 34.53
CA LEU A 7 15.38 -24.22 33.45
C LEU A 7 14.07 -23.47 33.16
N ILE A 8 13.33 -23.07 34.20
CA ILE A 8 12.12 -22.28 34.03
C ILE A 8 12.43 -20.93 33.37
N PHE A 9 13.50 -20.27 33.80
CA PHE A 9 13.93 -19.00 33.22
C PHE A 9 14.34 -19.14 31.74
N SER A 10 15.03 -20.22 31.39
CA SER A 10 15.38 -20.55 30.01
C SER A 10 14.15 -20.83 29.14
N PHE A 11 13.16 -21.57 29.66
CA PHE A 11 11.90 -21.81 28.96
C PHE A 11 11.12 -20.52 28.71
N ILE A 12 11.07 -19.61 29.69
CA ILE A 12 10.42 -18.29 29.55
C ILE A 12 11.12 -17.45 28.48
N PHE A 13 12.46 -17.45 28.44
CA PHE A 13 13.21 -16.71 27.44
C PHE A 13 12.96 -17.22 26.01
N VAL A 14 12.87 -18.55 25.83
CA VAL A 14 12.50 -19.16 24.55
C VAL A 14 11.05 -18.82 24.17
N PHE A 15 10.14 -18.81 25.16
CA PHE A 15 8.73 -18.48 24.92
C PHE A 15 8.53 -17.01 24.52
N ILE A 16 9.26 -16.08 25.15
CA ILE A 16 9.16 -14.65 24.84
C ILE A 16 9.91 -14.31 23.54
N GLY A 17 11.10 -14.87 23.33
CA GLY A 17 11.91 -14.62 22.13
C GLY A 17 11.40 -15.31 20.86
N GLY A 18 10.53 -16.32 20.99
CA GLY A 18 9.92 -17.03 19.86
C GLY A 18 8.56 -16.49 19.41
N LEU A 19 8.04 -15.44 20.05
CA LEU A 19 6.81 -14.80 19.59
C LEU A 19 7.09 -14.11 18.24
N PRO A 20 6.34 -14.43 17.18
CA PRO A 20 6.50 -13.74 15.91
C PRO A 20 6.19 -12.26 16.13
N SER A 21 7.17 -11.39 15.90
CA SER A 21 6.93 -9.96 15.79
C SER A 21 6.01 -9.75 14.59
N ALA A 22 4.89 -9.04 14.80
CA ALA A 22 4.03 -8.63 13.71
C ALA A 22 4.87 -7.82 12.72
N VAL A 23 5.22 -8.45 11.59
CA VAL A 23 5.75 -7.73 10.44
C VAL A 23 4.54 -7.07 9.83
N GLU A 24 4.39 -5.77 10.04
CA GLU A 24 3.48 -4.99 9.21
C GLU A 24 3.98 -5.15 7.78
N GLY A 25 3.18 -5.80 6.93
CA GLY A 25 3.43 -5.76 5.51
C GLY A 25 3.39 -4.28 5.12
N ALA A 26 4.52 -3.72 4.70
CA ALA A 26 4.57 -2.41 4.07
C ALA A 26 3.74 -2.52 2.79
N GLY A 27 2.43 -2.26 2.93
CA GLY A 27 1.46 -2.42 1.87
C GLY A 27 1.65 -1.26 0.92
N ALA A 28 2.46 -1.46 -0.11
CA ALA A 28 2.49 -0.52 -1.21
C ALA A 28 1.07 -0.37 -1.75
N SER A 29 0.62 0.87 -1.91
CA SER A 29 -0.73 1.16 -2.38
C SER A 29 -0.68 1.92 -3.70
N LEU A 30 -1.58 1.55 -4.60
CA LEU A 30 -1.83 2.27 -5.84
C LEU A 30 -3.20 2.92 -5.71
N PHE A 31 -3.27 4.22 -5.94
CA PHE A 31 -4.50 4.99 -5.74
C PHE A 31 -4.65 6.10 -6.77
N LEU A 32 -5.89 6.58 -6.89
CA LEU A 32 -6.26 7.70 -7.75
C LEU A 32 -6.41 8.98 -6.92
N SER A 33 -5.99 10.11 -7.47
CA SER A 33 -6.13 11.42 -6.85
C SER A 33 -6.65 12.45 -7.87
N PRO A 34 -7.82 13.08 -7.66
CA PRO A 34 -8.76 12.80 -6.58
C PRO A 34 -9.38 11.39 -6.73
N GLY A 35 -9.69 10.73 -5.62
CA GLY A 35 -10.34 9.41 -5.63
C GLY A 35 -11.83 9.45 -6.00
N SER A 36 -12.43 10.64 -5.99
CA SER A 36 -13.82 10.89 -6.37
C SER A 36 -14.04 12.37 -6.65
N GLY A 37 -15.04 12.71 -7.46
CA GLY A 37 -15.45 14.08 -7.72
C GLY A 37 -16.81 14.14 -8.39
N SER A 38 -17.37 15.35 -8.48
CA SER A 38 -18.59 15.63 -9.24
C SER A 38 -18.23 16.60 -10.36
N PHE A 39 -18.53 16.22 -11.60
CA PHE A 39 -18.22 16.99 -12.80
C PHE A 39 -19.50 17.15 -13.62
N THR A 40 -19.60 18.25 -14.35
CA THR A 40 -20.72 18.45 -15.29
C THR A 40 -20.41 17.77 -16.62
N VAL A 41 -21.45 17.49 -17.41
CA VAL A 41 -21.29 16.88 -18.74
C VAL A 41 -20.48 17.83 -19.62
N GLU A 42 -19.57 17.28 -20.44
CA GLU A 42 -18.55 18.00 -21.25
C GLU A 42 -17.35 18.58 -20.49
N ASP A 43 -17.31 18.49 -19.15
CA ASP A 43 -16.12 18.92 -18.41
C ASP A 43 -14.93 18.00 -18.68
N THR A 44 -13.76 18.61 -18.86
CA THR A 44 -12.48 17.90 -18.81
C THR A 44 -11.91 17.97 -17.39
N PHE A 45 -11.56 16.82 -16.82
CA PHE A 45 -10.93 16.72 -15.52
C PHE A 45 -9.71 15.80 -15.55
N SER A 46 -8.79 16.01 -14.60
CA SER A 46 -7.57 15.22 -14.47
C SER A 46 -7.63 14.33 -13.23
N VAL A 47 -7.13 13.11 -13.38
CA VAL A 47 -6.94 12.16 -12.27
C VAL A 47 -5.51 11.65 -12.32
N GLU A 48 -4.79 11.78 -11.22
CA GLU A 48 -3.45 11.24 -11.05
C GLU A 48 -3.51 9.78 -10.62
N VAL A 49 -2.64 8.96 -11.20
CA VAL A 49 -2.35 7.60 -10.73
C VAL A 49 -1.08 7.65 -9.90
N LYS A 50 -1.17 7.30 -8.62
CA LYS A 50 -0.08 7.45 -7.65
C LYS A 50 0.23 6.12 -6.99
N VAL A 51 1.50 5.96 -6.62
CA VAL A 51 1.98 4.80 -5.86
C VAL A 51 2.62 5.29 -4.56
N ASP A 52 2.08 4.85 -3.44
CA ASP A 52 2.77 4.94 -2.15
C ASP A 52 3.52 3.62 -1.94
N ALA A 53 4.86 3.70 -1.95
CA ALA A 53 5.72 2.54 -1.80
C ALA A 53 5.97 2.15 -0.34
N ALA A 54 5.34 2.84 0.63
CA ALA A 54 5.47 2.60 2.07
C ALA A 54 6.93 2.52 2.55
N GLY A 55 7.80 3.36 1.96
CA GLY A 55 9.24 3.41 2.27
C GLY A 55 10.08 2.28 1.65
N ILE A 56 9.49 1.38 0.87
CA ILE A 56 10.19 0.30 0.17
C ILE A 56 10.48 0.73 -1.27
N PRO A 57 11.74 0.69 -1.75
CA PRO A 57 12.04 0.99 -3.14
C PRO A 57 11.30 0.05 -4.10
N ILE A 58 10.65 0.61 -5.10
CA ILE A 58 9.98 -0.14 -6.17
C ILE A 58 10.66 0.14 -7.51
N ASN A 59 10.78 -0.89 -8.35
CA ASN A 59 11.36 -0.78 -9.69
C ASN A 59 10.30 -0.49 -10.76
N ALA A 60 9.11 -1.06 -10.60
CA ALA A 60 8.01 -0.94 -11.56
C ALA A 60 6.65 -1.13 -10.87
N ALA A 61 5.62 -0.50 -11.42
CA ALA A 61 4.23 -0.73 -11.07
C ALA A 61 3.40 -0.86 -12.36
N GLN A 62 2.36 -1.69 -12.32
CA GLN A 62 1.43 -1.87 -13.43
C GLN A 62 0.01 -1.91 -12.87
N THR A 63 -0.94 -1.32 -13.60
CA THR A 63 -2.36 -1.37 -13.27
C THR A 63 -3.22 -1.31 -14.53
N ILE A 64 -4.50 -1.66 -14.38
CA ILE A 64 -5.53 -1.48 -15.39
C ILE A 64 -6.66 -0.68 -14.73
N ILE A 65 -7.01 0.46 -15.31
CA ILE A 65 -8.10 1.32 -14.82
C ILE A 65 -9.33 1.07 -15.70
N TYR A 66 -10.43 0.68 -15.07
CA TYR A 66 -11.72 0.50 -15.72
C TYR A 66 -12.57 1.75 -15.52
N PHE A 67 -13.23 2.21 -16.59
CA PHE A 67 -14.13 3.36 -16.58
C PHE A 67 -15.32 3.10 -17.52
N PRO A 68 -16.48 3.72 -17.27
CA PRO A 68 -17.65 3.61 -18.15
C PRO A 68 -17.42 4.39 -19.45
N SER A 69 -17.12 3.70 -20.54
CA SER A 69 -16.85 4.31 -21.86
C SER A 69 -18.04 5.07 -22.46
N ASP A 70 -19.26 4.79 -21.99
CA ASP A 70 -20.47 5.49 -22.43
C ASP A 70 -20.56 6.92 -21.85
N ASN A 71 -19.81 7.20 -20.77
CA ASN A 71 -19.88 8.47 -20.04
C ASN A 71 -18.54 9.21 -20.00
N LEU A 72 -17.42 8.51 -20.19
CA LEU A 72 -16.07 9.04 -20.04
C LEU A 72 -15.19 8.64 -21.22
N GLU A 73 -14.35 9.57 -21.67
CA GLU A 73 -13.36 9.36 -22.71
C GLU A 73 -11.96 9.77 -22.20
N VAL A 74 -10.93 9.00 -22.57
CA VAL A 74 -9.54 9.35 -22.26
C VAL A 74 -9.01 10.28 -23.33
N LEU A 75 -8.84 11.56 -22.98
CA LEU A 75 -8.31 12.56 -23.91
C LEU A 75 -6.78 12.56 -23.99
N ASN A 76 -6.09 12.31 -22.87
CA ASN A 76 -4.63 12.33 -22.80
C ASN A 76 -4.09 11.51 -21.62
N ILE A 77 -2.85 11.02 -21.75
CA ILE A 77 -2.07 10.39 -20.68
C ILE A 77 -0.70 11.07 -20.63
N SER A 78 -0.32 11.59 -19.46
CA SER A 78 0.97 12.25 -19.24
C SER A 78 1.58 11.83 -17.91
N ILE A 79 2.91 11.90 -17.83
CA ILE A 79 3.64 11.79 -16.57
C ILE A 79 3.59 13.15 -15.88
N VAL A 80 3.18 13.16 -14.61
CA VAL A 80 3.31 14.35 -13.76
C VAL A 80 4.71 14.33 -13.16
N SER A 81 5.55 15.27 -13.58
CA SER A 81 6.86 15.50 -12.98
C SER A 81 6.73 16.56 -11.89
N ASP A 82 7.13 16.24 -10.66
CA ASP A 82 7.31 17.21 -9.56
C ASP A 82 8.45 18.20 -9.85
#